data_AF-A0A933VXE5-F1
#
_entry.id   AF-A0A933VXE5-F1
#
_cell.length_a   1.000
_cell.length_b   1.000
_cell.length_c   1.000
_cell.angle_alpha   90.00
_cell.angle_beta   90.00
_cell.angle_gamma   90.00
#
_symmetry.space_group_name_H-M   'P 1'
#
loop_
_entity.id
_entity.type
_entity.pdbx_description
1 polymer ?
#
loop_
_entity_poly.entity_id
_entity_poly.type
_entity_poly.pdbx_seq_one_letter_code
_entity_poly.pdbx_strand_id
1 'polypeptide(L)'
;MVDLKIQTNELESYGPYDPEMRRVALFSVANDFEAHGFPMPPHTDTLLAQDWCHLITRQIGASYVAHIPYTTDTTGAVALNWCPIYMPFDEFYARLRDFVKWHIERMSFVPSKAAIIIGHGGNRELPERDGDLSKSLGLPVQCLSAGVSEALIYPEFEALDTVYDIVAKGGEHAYILEYSLIAHLGHFDFGKLNVLNEVAARDPLEALRRWPAIAGLGGYIEFGGPEYDPLRQIEGLVAALEDFKRRRKIIVDAELGRRATELIVNYFCEKIQQE
;
A
#
# COMPACT_ATOMS: atom_id res chain seq x y z
N MET A 1 -52.87 -13.82 3.35
CA MET A 1 -51.61 -13.21 3.88
C MET A 1 -50.77 -12.85 2.68
N VAL A 2 -50.30 -11.62 2.58
CA VAL A 2 -49.32 -11.22 1.55
C VAL A 2 -47.99 -11.84 1.96
N ASP A 3 -47.35 -12.58 1.06
CA ASP A 3 -46.02 -13.13 1.31
C ASP A 3 -45.02 -11.96 1.32
N LEU A 4 -44.39 -11.70 2.47
CA LEU A 4 -43.47 -10.58 2.68
C LEU A 4 -42.00 -10.97 2.38
N LYS A 5 -41.77 -12.08 1.67
CA LYS A 5 -40.42 -12.55 1.32
C LYS A 5 -39.87 -11.82 0.11
N ILE A 6 -38.80 -11.06 0.34
CA ILE A 6 -37.99 -10.46 -0.73
C ILE A 6 -37.23 -11.57 -1.47
N GLN A 7 -37.30 -11.56 -2.79
CA GLN A 7 -36.58 -12.46 -3.69
C GLN A 7 -35.20 -11.90 -4.04
N THR A 8 -34.25 -12.76 -4.39
CA THR A 8 -32.87 -12.35 -4.73
C THR A 8 -32.82 -11.37 -5.91
N ASN A 9 -33.65 -11.57 -6.93
CA ASN A 9 -33.73 -10.69 -8.09
C ASN A 9 -34.31 -9.30 -7.75
N GLU A 10 -35.11 -9.19 -6.70
CA GLU A 10 -35.59 -7.88 -6.22
C GLU A 10 -34.42 -7.10 -5.58
N LEU A 11 -33.58 -7.76 -4.79
CA LEU A 11 -32.39 -7.16 -4.17
C LEU A 11 -31.33 -6.73 -5.19
N GLU A 12 -31.29 -7.36 -6.37
CA GLU A 12 -30.40 -6.95 -7.47
C GLU A 12 -30.79 -5.59 -8.06
N SER A 13 -31.98 -5.08 -7.78
CA SER A 13 -32.38 -3.73 -8.23
C SER A 13 -32.09 -2.64 -7.18
N TYR A 14 -31.54 -2.99 -6.01
CA TYR A 14 -31.42 -2.07 -4.89
C TYR A 14 -30.12 -1.28 -4.92
N GLY A 15 -30.24 0.03 -4.66
CA GLY A 15 -29.10 0.92 -4.49
C GLY A 15 -28.42 1.29 -5.81
N PRO A 16 -27.26 1.98 -5.73
CA PRO A 16 -26.57 2.51 -6.90
C PRO A 16 -25.53 1.55 -7.52
N TYR A 17 -25.34 0.37 -6.91
CA TYR A 17 -24.23 -0.52 -7.25
C TYR A 17 -24.61 -1.57 -8.29
N ASP A 18 -23.63 -1.98 -9.09
CA ASP A 18 -23.75 -3.16 -9.94
C ASP A 18 -23.89 -4.41 -9.03
N PRO A 19 -24.95 -5.22 -9.21
CA PRO A 19 -25.16 -6.43 -8.40
C PRO A 19 -24.04 -7.46 -8.47
N GLU A 20 -23.20 -7.47 -9.50
CA GLU A 20 -22.05 -8.36 -9.55
C GLU A 20 -20.92 -7.90 -8.63
N MET A 21 -20.81 -6.60 -8.33
CA MET A 21 -19.76 -6.08 -7.46
C MET A 21 -19.87 -6.59 -6.03
N ARG A 22 -21.10 -6.83 -5.52
CA ARG A 22 -21.29 -7.44 -4.20
C ARG A 22 -20.65 -8.83 -4.08
N ARG A 23 -20.41 -9.49 -5.22
CA ARG A 23 -19.79 -10.82 -5.34
C ARG A 23 -18.27 -10.76 -5.52
N VAL A 24 -17.67 -9.57 -5.54
CA VAL A 24 -16.22 -9.40 -5.48
C VAL A 24 -15.77 -9.46 -4.02
N ALA A 25 -14.93 -10.45 -3.72
CA ALA A 25 -14.28 -10.59 -2.41
C ALA A 25 -12.99 -9.75 -2.37
N LEU A 26 -12.98 -8.71 -1.56
CA LEU A 26 -11.84 -7.80 -1.43
C LEU A 26 -11.01 -8.17 -0.21
N PHE A 27 -9.70 -8.29 -0.39
CA PHE A 27 -8.72 -8.50 0.67
C PHE A 27 -7.69 -7.37 0.63
N SER A 28 -7.08 -7.06 1.77
CA SER A 28 -5.88 -6.23 1.82
C SER A 28 -4.67 -7.06 2.25
N VAL A 29 -3.48 -6.70 1.79
CA VAL A 29 -2.20 -7.27 2.25
C VAL A 29 -1.13 -6.18 2.27
N ALA A 30 -0.33 -6.13 3.32
CA ALA A 30 0.61 -5.05 3.53
C ALA A 30 1.72 -5.46 4.52
N ASN A 31 2.37 -4.48 5.13
CA ASN A 31 3.32 -4.69 6.21
C ASN A 31 2.76 -4.17 7.54
N ASP A 32 2.48 -5.11 8.45
CA ASP A 32 1.95 -4.79 9.79
C ASP A 32 3.01 -4.22 10.73
N PHE A 33 4.29 -4.37 10.43
CA PHE A 33 5.37 -3.99 11.33
C PHE A 33 6.65 -3.62 10.59
N GLU A 34 6.64 -2.43 10.00
CA GLU A 34 7.77 -1.86 9.29
C GLU A 34 8.13 -0.46 9.78
N ALA A 35 9.43 -0.20 9.85
CA ALA A 35 9.95 1.11 10.18
C ALA A 35 9.66 2.10 9.05
N HIS A 36 8.82 3.09 9.33
CA HIS A 36 8.51 4.21 8.43
C HIS A 36 9.09 5.55 8.92
N GLY A 37 10.07 5.48 9.83
CA GLY A 37 10.65 6.64 10.48
C GLY A 37 9.87 7.14 11.70
N PHE A 38 10.42 8.16 12.34
CA PHE A 38 9.95 8.66 13.64
C PHE A 38 8.49 9.14 13.67
N PRO A 39 7.98 9.85 12.64
CA PRO A 39 6.63 10.43 12.69
C PRO A 39 5.49 9.44 12.44
N MET A 40 5.79 8.20 12.04
CA MET A 40 4.79 7.25 11.53
C MET A 40 4.60 6.02 12.40
N PRO A 41 3.39 5.44 12.41
CA PRO A 41 3.15 4.15 13.05
C PRO A 41 3.80 3.01 12.26
N PRO A 42 4.18 1.89 12.91
CA PRO A 42 4.80 0.76 12.20
C PRO A 42 3.88 -0.01 11.24
N HIS A 43 2.56 0.20 11.31
CA HIS A 43 1.56 -0.49 10.52
C HIS A 43 0.93 0.43 9.45
N THR A 44 1.70 1.42 8.97
CA THR A 44 1.23 2.39 7.96
C THR A 44 0.65 1.71 6.73
N ASP A 45 1.38 0.78 6.12
CA ASP A 45 0.93 0.12 4.89
C ASP A 45 -0.40 -0.59 5.07
N THR A 46 -0.57 -1.22 6.24
CA THR A 46 -1.83 -1.86 6.62
C THR A 46 -2.95 -0.85 6.75
N LEU A 47 -2.72 0.30 7.41
CA LEU A 47 -3.73 1.36 7.50
C LEU A 47 -4.16 1.86 6.12
N LEU A 48 -3.18 2.08 5.23
CA LEU A 48 -3.44 2.54 3.85
C LEU A 48 -4.23 1.50 3.05
N ALA A 49 -3.80 0.24 3.03
CA ALA A 49 -4.48 -0.80 2.29
C ALA A 49 -5.91 -1.07 2.80
N GLN A 50 -6.12 -1.02 4.13
CA GLN A 50 -7.45 -1.16 4.72
C GLN A 50 -8.35 0.02 4.38
N ASP A 51 -7.84 1.25 4.44
CA ASP A 51 -8.60 2.44 4.06
C ASP A 51 -9.02 2.41 2.58
N TRP A 52 -8.10 2.06 1.67
CA TRP A 52 -8.42 1.89 0.25
C TRP A 52 -9.49 0.82 0.05
N CYS A 53 -9.42 -0.32 0.75
CA CYS A 53 -10.46 -1.34 0.68
C CYS A 53 -11.84 -0.82 1.14
N HIS A 54 -11.88 0.00 2.20
CA HIS A 54 -13.12 0.62 2.67
C HIS A 54 -13.67 1.62 1.65
N LEU A 55 -12.82 2.42 1.01
CA LEU A 55 -13.22 3.37 -0.02
C LEU A 55 -13.73 2.67 -1.29
N ILE A 56 -13.03 1.63 -1.77
CA ILE A 56 -13.48 0.78 -2.88
C ILE A 56 -14.87 0.19 -2.57
N THR A 57 -15.04 -0.37 -1.38
CA THR A 57 -16.34 -0.92 -0.91
C THR A 57 -17.47 0.11 -1.02
N ARG A 58 -17.21 1.37 -0.61
CA ARG A 58 -18.19 2.46 -0.70
C ARG A 58 -18.47 2.90 -2.14
N GLN A 59 -17.49 2.81 -3.02
CA GLN A 59 -17.58 3.31 -4.39
C GLN A 59 -18.27 2.32 -5.33
N ILE A 60 -17.92 1.03 -5.26
CA ILE A 60 -18.43 0.01 -6.18
C ILE A 60 -19.30 -1.07 -5.53
N GLY A 61 -19.42 -1.10 -4.20
CA GLY A 61 -20.24 -2.09 -3.49
C GLY A 61 -19.60 -3.47 -3.34
N ALA A 62 -18.27 -3.56 -3.49
CA ALA A 62 -17.51 -4.79 -3.24
C ALA A 62 -17.55 -5.23 -1.77
N SER A 63 -17.27 -6.50 -1.49
CA SER A 63 -17.29 -7.04 -0.12
C SER A 63 -15.88 -7.11 0.47
N TYR A 64 -15.51 -6.17 1.36
CA TYR A 64 -14.26 -6.27 2.10
C TYR A 64 -14.29 -7.39 3.14
N VAL A 65 -13.47 -8.42 2.91
CA VAL A 65 -13.49 -9.69 3.64
C VAL A 65 -12.51 -9.67 4.82
N ALA A 66 -11.23 -9.43 4.56
CA ALA A 66 -10.19 -9.51 5.58
C ALA A 66 -8.87 -8.83 5.15
N HIS A 67 -8.05 -8.53 6.16
CA HIS A 67 -6.64 -8.21 6.00
C HIS A 67 -5.79 -9.48 6.16
N ILE A 68 -4.86 -9.71 5.24
CA ILE A 68 -3.91 -10.84 5.24
C ILE A 68 -2.73 -10.47 6.16
N PRO A 69 -2.55 -11.10 7.32
CA PRO A 69 -1.61 -10.67 8.37
C PRO A 69 -0.21 -11.28 8.17
N TYR A 70 0.25 -11.33 6.93
CA TYR A 70 1.57 -11.84 6.56
C TYR A 70 2.27 -10.80 5.70
N THR A 71 3.60 -10.73 5.78
CA THR A 71 4.36 -9.78 5.00
C THR A 71 5.65 -10.40 4.47
N THR A 72 6.08 -9.92 3.31
CA THR A 72 7.33 -10.30 2.65
C THR A 72 7.99 -9.02 2.15
N ASP A 73 9.23 -9.15 1.69
CA ASP A 73 9.95 -8.07 1.05
C ASP A 73 10.85 -8.63 -0.06
N THR A 74 10.78 -8.03 -1.25
CA THR A 74 11.63 -8.39 -2.39
C THR A 74 13.14 -8.23 -2.15
N THR A 75 13.54 -7.48 -1.14
CA THR A 75 14.95 -7.32 -0.75
C THR A 75 15.47 -8.53 0.04
N GLY A 76 14.60 -9.47 0.39
CA GLY A 76 14.95 -10.70 1.06
C GLY A 76 15.19 -10.53 2.56
N ALA A 77 15.99 -11.43 3.15
CA ALA A 77 16.19 -11.48 4.60
C ALA A 77 16.83 -10.22 5.21
N VAL A 78 17.44 -9.34 4.41
CA VAL A 78 17.96 -8.05 4.91
C VAL A 78 16.83 -7.14 5.41
N ALA A 79 15.60 -7.36 4.95
CA ALA A 79 14.42 -6.63 5.40
C ALA A 79 14.13 -6.78 6.89
N LEU A 80 14.64 -7.84 7.55
CA LEU A 80 14.52 -8.00 9.01
C LEU A 80 15.06 -6.81 9.82
N ASN A 81 15.91 -5.98 9.21
CA ASN A 81 16.44 -4.78 9.84
C ASN A 81 15.39 -3.65 9.99
N TRP A 82 14.36 -3.62 9.15
CA TRP A 82 13.27 -2.63 9.22
C TRP A 82 11.87 -3.26 9.36
N CYS A 83 11.72 -4.53 9.03
CA CYS A 83 10.50 -5.33 9.15
C CYS A 83 10.80 -6.63 9.94
N PRO A 84 10.65 -6.64 11.28
CA PRO A 84 11.00 -7.80 12.11
C PRO A 84 10.16 -9.05 11.86
N ILE A 85 9.04 -8.91 11.15
CA ILE A 85 8.08 -9.99 10.84
C ILE A 85 8.20 -10.50 9.39
N TYR A 86 9.26 -10.09 8.67
CA TYR A 86 9.55 -10.55 7.31
C TYR A 86 9.46 -12.08 7.19
N MET A 87 8.80 -12.52 6.13
CA MET A 87 8.70 -13.91 5.72
C MET A 87 9.24 -14.09 4.29
N PRO A 88 9.99 -15.16 3.99
CA PRO A 88 10.38 -15.48 2.62
C PRO A 88 9.16 -15.64 1.70
N PHE A 89 9.29 -15.18 0.45
CA PHE A 89 8.15 -15.08 -0.48
C PHE A 89 7.36 -16.37 -0.65
N ASP A 90 8.02 -17.52 -0.82
CA ASP A 90 7.35 -18.81 -1.02
C ASP A 90 6.50 -19.22 0.20
N GLU A 91 6.99 -18.96 1.41
CA GLU A 91 6.25 -19.22 2.65
C GLU A 91 5.08 -18.24 2.79
N PHE A 92 5.33 -16.95 2.54
CA PHE A 92 4.31 -15.90 2.54
C PHE A 92 3.18 -16.23 1.56
N TYR A 93 3.52 -16.59 0.32
CA TYR A 93 2.58 -16.91 -0.75
C TYR A 93 1.72 -18.12 -0.42
N ALA A 94 2.31 -19.19 0.13
CA ALA A 94 1.57 -20.37 0.56
C ALA A 94 0.54 -20.02 1.65
N ARG A 95 0.95 -19.24 2.66
CA ARG A 95 0.06 -18.82 3.75
C ARG A 95 -1.04 -17.86 3.30
N LEU A 96 -0.71 -16.92 2.42
CA LEU A 96 -1.67 -16.00 1.80
C LEU A 96 -2.75 -16.77 1.06
N ARG A 97 -2.36 -17.72 0.20
CA ARG A 97 -3.30 -18.56 -0.56
C ARG A 97 -4.24 -19.32 0.38
N ASP A 98 -3.68 -19.97 1.39
CA ASP A 98 -4.47 -20.77 2.34
C ASP A 98 -5.43 -19.88 3.16
N PHE A 99 -4.99 -18.68 3.53
CA PHE A 99 -5.80 -17.67 4.22
C PHE A 99 -6.98 -17.19 3.37
N VAL A 100 -6.73 -16.80 2.11
CA VAL A 100 -7.77 -16.34 1.18
C VAL A 100 -8.78 -17.45 0.93
N LYS A 101 -8.30 -18.68 0.67
CA LYS A 101 -9.16 -19.86 0.49
C LYS A 101 -10.08 -20.09 1.69
N TRP A 102 -9.51 -20.09 2.89
CA TRP A 102 -10.26 -20.31 4.13
C TRP A 102 -11.41 -19.31 4.31
N HIS A 103 -11.18 -18.04 3.95
CA HIS A 103 -12.20 -16.99 4.04
C HIS A 103 -13.28 -17.15 2.97
N ILE A 104 -12.89 -17.39 1.72
CA ILE A 104 -13.82 -17.59 0.59
C ILE A 104 -14.78 -18.76 0.87
N GLU A 105 -14.27 -19.88 1.37
CA GLU A 105 -15.08 -21.07 1.70
C GLU A 105 -16.13 -20.83 2.81
N ARG A 106 -16.01 -19.72 3.56
CA ARG A 106 -16.88 -19.36 4.69
C ARG A 106 -17.81 -18.19 4.40
N MET A 107 -17.72 -17.60 3.21
CA MET A 107 -18.64 -16.54 2.80
C MET A 107 -20.06 -17.12 2.63
N SER A 108 -21.08 -16.31 2.91
CA SER A 108 -22.48 -16.70 2.72
C SER A 108 -22.90 -16.76 1.25
N PHE A 109 -22.00 -16.41 0.33
CA PHE A 109 -22.19 -16.44 -1.11
C PHE A 109 -20.90 -16.90 -1.79
N VAL A 110 -21.02 -17.41 -3.02
CA VAL A 110 -19.86 -17.76 -3.84
C VAL A 110 -19.37 -16.51 -4.58
N PRO A 111 -18.16 -16.00 -4.27
CA PRO A 111 -17.63 -14.83 -4.96
C PRO A 111 -17.41 -15.13 -6.45
N SER A 112 -17.64 -14.13 -7.29
CA SER A 112 -17.34 -14.20 -8.73
C SER A 112 -15.86 -13.94 -9.02
N LYS A 113 -15.19 -13.18 -8.15
CA LYS A 113 -13.77 -12.80 -8.24
C LYS A 113 -13.23 -12.44 -6.84
N ALA A 114 -11.92 -12.59 -6.65
CA ALA A 114 -11.20 -12.02 -5.52
C ALA A 114 -10.24 -10.91 -5.98
N ALA A 115 -10.19 -9.82 -5.25
CA ALA A 115 -9.24 -8.74 -5.45
C ALA A 115 -8.40 -8.57 -4.18
N ILE A 116 -7.07 -8.54 -4.32
CA ILE A 116 -6.11 -8.39 -3.23
C ILE A 116 -5.42 -7.05 -3.41
N ILE A 117 -5.74 -6.09 -2.54
CA ILE A 117 -5.15 -4.75 -2.54
C ILE A 117 -3.84 -4.75 -1.75
N ILE A 118 -2.76 -4.36 -2.42
CA ILE A 118 -1.41 -4.39 -1.89
C ILE A 118 -1.01 -2.99 -1.40
N GLY A 119 -0.76 -2.88 -0.09
CA GLY A 119 -0.27 -1.65 0.56
C GLY A 119 1.25 -1.53 0.67
N HIS A 120 1.99 -2.64 0.50
CA HIS A 120 3.45 -2.70 0.70
C HIS A 120 4.19 -2.89 -0.62
N GLY A 121 5.17 -2.02 -0.91
CA GLY A 121 6.01 -2.13 -2.10
C GLY A 121 6.82 -3.42 -2.17
N GLY A 122 7.17 -4.01 -1.02
CA GLY A 122 7.87 -5.29 -0.92
C GLY A 122 7.07 -6.50 -1.40
N ASN A 123 5.77 -6.35 -1.68
CA ASN A 123 4.88 -7.39 -2.19
C ASN A 123 4.72 -7.38 -3.73
N ARG A 124 5.57 -6.66 -4.47
CA ARG A 124 5.47 -6.47 -5.95
C ARG A 124 5.51 -7.73 -6.82
N GLU A 125 5.91 -8.87 -6.28
CA GLU A 125 5.87 -10.16 -6.99
C GLU A 125 4.46 -10.78 -7.04
N LEU A 126 3.51 -10.32 -6.19
CA LEU A 126 2.16 -10.89 -6.11
C LEU A 126 1.36 -10.76 -7.42
N PRO A 127 1.32 -9.61 -8.12
CA PRO A 127 0.60 -9.48 -9.39
C PRO A 127 1.06 -10.48 -10.46
N GLU A 128 2.33 -10.91 -10.43
CA GLU A 128 2.85 -11.93 -11.35
C GLU A 128 2.31 -13.35 -11.06
N ARG A 129 1.62 -13.53 -9.93
CA ARG A 129 1.07 -14.82 -9.47
C ARG A 129 -0.44 -14.90 -9.58
N ASP A 130 -1.11 -13.89 -10.14
CA ASP A 130 -2.57 -13.85 -10.31
C ASP A 130 -3.14 -15.11 -10.96
N GLY A 131 -2.50 -15.62 -12.02
CA GLY A 131 -2.92 -16.83 -12.71
C GLY A 131 -2.79 -18.11 -11.87
N ASP A 132 -1.73 -18.21 -11.07
CA ASP A 132 -1.52 -19.37 -10.19
C ASP A 132 -2.47 -19.33 -8.98
N LEU A 133 -2.68 -18.15 -8.38
CA LEU A 133 -3.70 -17.94 -7.35
C LEU A 133 -5.09 -18.26 -7.88
N SER A 134 -5.44 -17.78 -9.07
CA SER A 134 -6.74 -18.02 -9.69
C SER A 134 -7.01 -19.51 -9.86
N LYS A 135 -6.02 -20.24 -10.38
CA LYS A 135 -6.09 -21.71 -10.54
C LYS A 135 -6.21 -22.43 -9.20
N SER A 136 -5.45 -21.99 -8.19
CA SER A 136 -5.42 -22.62 -6.87
C SER A 136 -6.70 -22.39 -6.06
N LEU A 137 -7.31 -21.21 -6.21
CA LEU A 137 -8.54 -20.84 -5.52
C LEU A 137 -9.80 -21.26 -6.29
N GLY A 138 -9.69 -21.51 -7.60
CA GLY A 138 -10.82 -21.92 -8.45
C GLY A 138 -11.75 -20.76 -8.83
N LEU A 139 -11.27 -19.51 -8.74
CA LEU A 139 -11.96 -18.31 -9.18
C LEU A 139 -10.94 -17.27 -9.70
N PRO A 140 -11.35 -16.29 -10.51
CA PRO A 140 -10.48 -15.19 -10.90
C PRO A 140 -9.92 -14.42 -9.70
N VAL A 141 -8.63 -14.10 -9.75
CA VAL A 141 -7.91 -13.32 -8.74
C VAL A 141 -7.18 -12.17 -9.42
N GLN A 142 -7.25 -10.98 -8.81
CA GLN A 142 -6.46 -9.80 -9.20
C GLN A 142 -5.68 -9.30 -8.00
N CYS A 143 -4.35 -9.27 -8.06
CA CYS A 143 -3.53 -8.59 -7.08
C CYS A 143 -3.17 -7.19 -7.60
N LEU A 144 -3.56 -6.16 -6.85
CA LEU A 144 -3.47 -4.77 -7.28
C LEU A 144 -2.56 -3.99 -6.34
N SER A 145 -1.45 -3.49 -6.87
CA SER A 145 -0.55 -2.59 -6.15
C SER A 145 -0.89 -1.14 -6.46
N ALA A 146 -0.71 -0.27 -5.46
CA ALA A 146 -0.83 1.16 -5.67
C ALA A 146 0.21 1.61 -6.69
N GLY A 147 -0.26 2.18 -7.81
CA GLY A 147 0.54 2.86 -8.79
C GLY A 147 -0.14 4.16 -9.15
N VAL A 148 0.62 5.24 -9.25
CA VAL A 148 0.09 6.52 -9.74
C VAL A 148 0.32 6.53 -11.25
N SER A 149 -0.59 5.94 -12.01
CA SER A 149 -0.51 5.91 -13.49
C SER A 149 -0.96 7.22 -14.13
N GLU A 150 -1.70 8.05 -13.40
CA GLU A 150 -2.18 9.35 -13.85
C GLU A 150 -1.47 10.49 -13.12
N ALA A 151 -1.31 11.62 -13.81
CA ALA A 151 -0.73 12.81 -13.21
C ALA A 151 -1.67 13.39 -12.14
N LEU A 152 -1.27 13.29 -10.86
CA LEU A 152 -1.76 14.12 -9.76
C LEU A 152 -1.70 15.64 -10.05
N ILE A 153 -2.84 16.23 -10.41
CA ILE A 153 -2.92 17.67 -10.63
C ILE A 153 -2.91 18.39 -9.28
N TYR A 154 -1.74 18.89 -8.85
CA TYR A 154 -1.60 19.73 -7.65
C TYR A 154 -0.46 20.76 -7.78
N PRO A 155 -0.56 21.72 -8.72
CA PRO A 155 0.56 22.60 -9.09
C PRO A 155 1.07 23.49 -7.95
N GLU A 156 0.29 23.70 -6.90
CA GLU A 156 0.69 24.47 -5.72
C GLU A 156 1.65 23.71 -4.79
N PHE A 157 1.77 22.39 -4.94
CA PHE A 157 2.64 21.57 -4.09
C PHE A 157 4.10 21.66 -4.55
N GLU A 158 4.96 22.25 -3.71
CA GLU A 158 6.34 22.62 -4.06
C GLU A 158 7.27 21.44 -4.42
N ALA A 159 6.88 20.20 -4.09
CA ALA A 159 7.67 19.01 -4.36
C ALA A 159 6.96 18.00 -5.28
N LEU A 160 5.95 18.45 -6.06
CA LEU A 160 5.17 17.56 -6.91
C LEU A 160 6.03 16.84 -7.95
N ASP A 161 6.94 17.55 -8.63
CA ASP A 161 7.86 16.95 -9.62
C ASP A 161 8.74 15.86 -8.99
N THR A 162 9.18 16.07 -7.75
CA THR A 162 9.96 15.09 -6.98
C THR A 162 9.14 13.83 -6.70
N VAL A 163 7.87 13.99 -6.30
CA VAL A 163 6.97 12.85 -6.06
C VAL A 163 6.81 12.03 -7.35
N TYR A 164 6.58 12.69 -8.49
CA TYR A 164 6.46 11.98 -9.76
C TYR A 164 7.73 11.25 -10.17
N ASP A 165 8.88 11.91 -10.07
CA ASP A 165 10.16 11.32 -10.44
C ASP A 165 10.45 10.05 -9.61
N ILE A 166 10.20 10.12 -8.29
CA ILE A 166 10.42 8.98 -7.39
C ILE A 166 9.44 7.84 -7.69
N VAL A 167 8.14 8.14 -7.84
CA VAL A 167 7.13 7.11 -8.14
C VAL A 167 7.41 6.44 -9.48
N ALA A 168 7.77 7.20 -10.52
CA ALA A 168 8.12 6.67 -11.83
C ALA A 168 9.36 5.76 -11.82
N LYS A 169 10.25 5.94 -10.83
CA LYS A 169 11.48 5.18 -10.63
C LYS A 169 11.34 3.97 -9.70
N GLY A 170 10.11 3.55 -9.41
CA GLY A 170 9.83 2.33 -8.66
C GLY A 170 9.38 2.53 -7.22
N GLY A 171 8.96 3.76 -6.87
CA GLY A 171 8.30 4.05 -5.60
C GLY A 171 9.21 4.69 -4.54
N GLU A 172 8.60 5.06 -3.42
CA GLU A 172 9.28 5.60 -2.25
C GLU A 172 9.05 4.72 -1.02
N HIS A 173 9.82 4.99 0.04
CA HIS A 173 9.60 4.45 1.38
C HIS A 173 9.81 5.58 2.38
N ALA A 174 8.86 5.79 3.29
CA ALA A 174 8.97 6.76 4.37
C ALA A 174 9.42 8.16 3.92
N TYR A 175 8.76 8.69 2.89
CA TYR A 175 9.06 10.00 2.32
C TYR A 175 7.80 10.80 2.01
N ILE A 176 7.84 11.70 1.01
CA ILE A 176 6.85 12.77 0.83
C ILE A 176 5.44 12.23 0.61
N LEU A 177 5.26 11.29 -0.33
CA LEU A 177 3.94 10.78 -0.70
C LEU A 177 3.32 9.96 0.43
N GLU A 178 4.05 9.00 0.97
CA GLU A 178 3.59 8.11 2.03
C GLU A 178 3.32 8.86 3.33
N TYR A 179 4.20 9.82 3.70
CA TYR A 179 3.96 10.70 4.85
C TYR A 179 2.69 11.53 4.64
N SER A 180 2.44 11.96 3.40
CA SER A 180 1.24 12.74 3.05
C SER A 180 -0.02 11.88 3.07
N LEU A 181 0.06 10.63 2.58
CA LEU A 181 -1.03 9.66 2.64
C LEU A 181 -1.43 9.36 4.10
N ILE A 182 -0.46 9.10 4.97
CA ILE A 182 -0.77 8.83 6.38
C ILE A 182 -1.19 10.10 7.15
N ALA A 183 -0.71 11.28 6.73
CA ALA A 183 -1.19 12.57 7.24
C ALA A 183 -2.66 12.81 6.88
N HIS A 184 -3.07 12.44 5.67
CA HIS A 184 -4.47 12.47 5.26
C HIS A 184 -5.34 11.56 6.15
N LEU A 185 -4.85 10.38 6.51
CA LEU A 185 -5.55 9.47 7.43
C LEU A 185 -5.60 9.96 8.89
N GLY A 186 -4.89 11.04 9.23
CA GLY A 186 -4.86 11.58 10.60
C GLY A 186 -3.98 10.78 11.57
N HIS A 187 -3.09 9.92 11.06
CA HIS A 187 -2.20 9.08 11.86
C HIS A 187 -0.72 9.54 11.84
N PHE A 188 -0.48 10.77 11.39
CA PHE A 188 0.86 11.34 11.28
C PHE A 188 1.20 12.30 12.42
N ASP A 189 2.40 12.16 13.00
CA ASP A 189 2.86 13.03 14.08
C ASP A 189 3.71 14.21 13.55
N PHE A 190 3.04 15.34 13.30
CA PHE A 190 3.71 16.57 12.85
C PHE A 190 4.74 17.12 13.87
N GLY A 191 4.56 16.87 15.17
CA GLY A 191 5.52 17.27 16.19
C GLY A 191 6.84 16.52 16.02
N LYS A 192 6.77 15.21 15.80
CA LYS A 192 7.94 14.37 15.49
C LYS A 192 8.56 14.70 14.14
N LEU A 193 7.76 15.05 13.13
CA LEU A 193 8.28 15.54 11.84
C LEU A 193 9.12 16.81 12.04
N ASN A 194 8.65 17.76 12.85
CA ASN A 194 9.42 18.98 13.13
C ASN A 194 10.77 18.66 13.77
N VAL A 195 10.80 17.76 14.76
CA VAL A 195 12.05 17.30 15.38
C VAL A 195 12.99 16.65 14.36
N LEU A 196 12.45 15.80 13.47
CA LEU A 196 13.24 15.18 12.41
C LEU A 196 13.81 16.24 11.45
N ASN A 197 12.98 17.17 10.99
CA ASN A 197 13.39 18.23 10.07
C ASN A 197 14.38 19.20 10.70
N GLU A 198 14.31 19.47 12.00
CA GLU A 198 15.33 20.26 12.72
C GLU A 198 16.71 19.57 12.73
N VAL A 199 16.75 18.24 12.90
CA VAL A 199 17.99 17.47 12.80
C VAL A 199 18.51 17.50 11.37
N ALA A 200 17.64 17.23 10.39
CA ALA A 200 18.00 17.18 8.97
C ALA A 200 18.50 18.52 8.44
N ALA A 201 17.89 19.65 8.87
CA ALA A 201 18.30 20.99 8.50
C ALA A 201 19.76 21.30 8.88
N ARG A 202 20.22 20.75 10.01
CA ARG A 202 21.61 20.88 10.49
C ARG A 202 22.52 19.90 9.77
N ASP A 203 22.18 18.62 9.83
CA ASP A 203 22.92 17.52 9.23
C ASP A 203 21.96 16.39 8.77
N PRO A 204 21.69 16.27 7.45
CA PRO A 204 20.82 15.22 6.94
C PRO A 204 21.39 13.82 7.16
N LEU A 205 22.72 13.64 7.22
CA LEU A 205 23.33 12.34 7.47
C LEU A 205 23.12 11.89 8.92
N GLU A 206 23.13 12.82 9.87
CA GLU A 206 22.77 12.52 11.26
C GLU A 206 21.29 12.10 11.39
N ALA A 207 20.38 12.74 10.66
CA ALA A 207 18.97 12.32 10.63
C ALA A 207 18.84 10.87 10.13
N LEU A 208 19.55 10.50 9.07
CA LEU A 208 19.59 9.13 8.54
C LEU A 208 20.20 8.12 9.52
N ARG A 209 21.19 8.51 10.34
CA ARG A 209 21.71 7.61 11.39
C ARG A 209 20.70 7.35 12.49
N ARG A 210 19.90 8.35 12.85
CA ARG A 210 18.88 8.22 13.92
C ARG A 210 17.66 7.45 13.46
N TRP A 211 17.23 7.68 12.22
CA TRP A 211 16.02 7.08 11.66
C TRP A 211 16.34 6.49 10.28
N PRO A 212 17.01 5.32 10.23
CA PRO A 212 17.58 4.80 8.99
C PRO A 212 16.56 4.44 7.92
N ALA A 213 15.29 4.30 8.29
CA ALA A 213 14.23 3.96 7.35
C ALA A 213 13.71 5.15 6.53
N ILE A 214 13.95 6.41 6.92
CA ILE A 214 13.37 7.57 6.21
C ILE A 214 14.00 7.76 4.83
N ALA A 215 13.29 8.48 3.95
CA ALA A 215 13.80 8.92 2.65
C ALA A 215 14.34 7.76 1.80
N GLY A 216 13.53 6.72 1.63
CA GLY A 216 13.85 5.56 0.82
C GLY A 216 14.81 4.59 1.52
N LEU A 217 14.63 4.31 2.82
CA LEU A 217 15.55 3.47 3.59
C LEU A 217 16.99 4.04 3.60
N GLY A 218 17.10 5.37 3.61
CA GLY A 218 18.32 6.09 3.28
C GLY A 218 19.50 5.81 4.21
N GLY A 219 19.28 5.52 5.48
CA GLY A 219 20.37 5.17 6.41
C GLY A 219 21.00 3.82 6.09
N TYR A 220 20.22 2.86 5.60
CA TYR A 220 20.72 1.56 5.15
C TYR A 220 21.48 1.69 3.83
N ILE A 221 20.98 2.49 2.89
CA ILE A 221 21.64 2.78 1.62
C ILE A 221 22.98 3.50 1.83
N GLU A 222 23.01 4.51 2.70
CA GLU A 222 24.17 5.40 2.89
C GLU A 222 25.25 4.76 3.77
N PHE A 223 24.87 4.02 4.83
CA PHE A 223 25.82 3.52 5.83
C PHE A 223 25.92 1.99 5.91
N GLY A 224 25.01 1.26 5.29
CA GLY A 224 24.97 -0.20 5.31
C GLY A 224 26.02 -0.86 4.42
N GLY A 225 26.35 -2.12 4.71
CA GLY A 225 27.28 -2.93 3.91
C GLY A 225 26.71 -3.41 2.56
N PRO A 226 27.42 -4.31 1.86
CA PRO A 226 26.99 -4.90 0.59
C PRO A 226 25.66 -5.66 0.66
N GLU A 227 25.24 -6.13 1.84
CA GLU A 227 23.95 -6.78 2.05
C GLU A 227 22.75 -5.88 1.72
N TYR A 228 22.94 -4.56 1.69
CA TYR A 228 21.93 -3.57 1.30
C TYR A 228 22.03 -3.13 -0.16
N ASP A 229 22.91 -3.74 -0.98
CA ASP A 229 23.01 -3.45 -2.41
C ASP A 229 21.69 -3.59 -3.18
N PRO A 230 20.77 -4.53 -2.84
CA PRO A 230 19.45 -4.59 -3.48
C PRO A 230 18.66 -3.28 -3.36
N LEU A 231 18.78 -2.55 -2.23
CA LEU A 231 18.12 -1.25 -2.05
C LEU A 231 18.69 -0.20 -3.01
N ARG A 232 20.00 -0.24 -3.25
CA ARG A 232 20.71 0.68 -4.15
C ARG A 232 20.33 0.51 -5.63
N GLN A 233 19.74 -0.63 -5.97
CA GLN A 233 19.23 -0.90 -7.33
C GLN A 233 17.79 -0.38 -7.54
N ILE A 234 17.11 0.08 -6.50
CA ILE A 234 15.77 0.66 -6.62
C ILE A 234 15.91 2.17 -6.80
N GLU A 235 15.82 2.63 -8.04
CA GLU A 235 16.09 4.03 -8.42
C GLU A 235 15.25 5.05 -7.64
N GLY A 236 13.99 4.73 -7.34
CA GLY A 236 13.09 5.59 -6.56
C GLY A 236 13.57 5.82 -5.13
N LEU A 237 14.08 4.77 -4.46
CA LEU A 237 14.64 4.89 -3.11
C LEU A 237 15.90 5.77 -3.11
N VAL A 238 16.78 5.60 -4.12
CA VAL A 238 17.97 6.43 -4.28
C VAL A 238 17.58 7.88 -4.58
N ALA A 239 16.59 8.12 -5.43
CA ALA A 239 16.09 9.46 -5.74
C ALA A 239 15.50 10.16 -4.49
N ALA A 240 14.77 9.42 -3.65
CA ALA A 240 14.26 9.93 -2.38
C ALA A 240 15.40 10.34 -1.43
N LEU A 241 16.43 9.49 -1.30
CA LEU A 241 17.61 9.77 -0.49
C LEU A 241 18.35 11.03 -0.98
N GLU A 242 18.62 11.13 -2.28
CA GLU A 242 19.33 12.29 -2.84
C GLU A 242 18.51 13.58 -2.70
N ASP A 243 17.20 13.52 -2.92
CA ASP A 243 16.32 14.68 -2.66
C ASP A 243 16.35 15.08 -1.19
N PHE A 244 16.26 14.12 -0.26
CA PHE A 244 16.30 14.39 1.17
C PHE A 244 17.62 15.04 1.59
N LYS A 245 18.77 14.54 1.12
CA LYS A 245 20.10 15.12 1.43
C LYS A 245 20.20 16.57 0.93
N ARG A 246 19.68 16.85 -0.26
CA ARG A 246 19.66 18.19 -0.86
C ARG A 246 18.70 19.13 -0.15
N ARG A 247 17.48 18.66 0.12
CA ARG A 247 16.37 19.46 0.66
C ARG A 247 16.48 19.68 2.16
N ARG A 248 17.10 18.73 2.87
CA ARG A 248 17.32 18.76 4.33
C ARG A 248 16.03 18.84 5.15
N LYS A 249 14.90 18.43 4.58
CA LYS A 249 13.59 18.29 5.22
C LYS A 249 12.71 17.34 4.42
N ILE A 250 11.75 16.69 5.07
CA ILE A 250 10.63 16.02 4.42
C ILE A 250 9.44 16.98 4.45
N ILE A 251 8.82 17.19 3.29
CA ILE A 251 7.62 18.02 3.13
C ILE A 251 6.42 17.08 3.16
N VAL A 252 5.39 17.43 3.93
CA VAL A 252 4.19 16.62 4.10
C VAL A 252 2.96 17.50 3.93
N ASP A 253 2.01 17.05 3.12
CA ASP A 253 0.76 17.76 2.88
C ASP A 253 -0.41 16.77 2.82
N ALA A 254 -1.35 16.88 3.75
CA ALA A 254 -2.52 16.00 3.80
C ALA A 254 -3.41 16.12 2.54
N GLU A 255 -3.40 17.25 1.84
CA GLU A 255 -4.13 17.41 0.58
C GLU A 255 -3.48 16.61 -0.56
N LEU A 256 -2.15 16.51 -0.58
CA LEU A 256 -1.43 15.61 -1.49
C LEU A 256 -1.88 14.16 -1.24
N GLY A 257 -1.90 13.74 0.03
CA GLY A 257 -2.35 12.41 0.43
C GLY A 257 -3.80 12.11 0.04
N ARG A 258 -4.71 13.07 0.24
CA ARG A 258 -6.12 12.94 -0.18
C ARG A 258 -6.25 12.70 -1.68
N ARG A 259 -5.62 13.56 -2.50
CA ARG A 259 -5.70 13.46 -3.96
C ARG A 259 -5.07 12.17 -4.49
N ALA A 260 -3.94 11.76 -3.92
CA ALA A 260 -3.28 10.51 -4.27
C ALA A 260 -4.17 9.30 -3.92
N THR A 261 -4.81 9.32 -2.74
CA THR A 261 -5.77 8.29 -2.32
C THR A 261 -6.93 8.18 -3.32
N GLU A 262 -7.50 9.30 -3.77
CA GLU A 262 -8.58 9.28 -4.77
C GLU A 262 -8.14 8.64 -6.09
N LEU A 263 -6.94 8.99 -6.59
CA LEU A 263 -6.42 8.38 -7.83
C LEU A 263 -6.18 6.87 -7.66
N ILE A 264 -5.57 6.46 -6.56
CA ILE A 264 -5.28 5.05 -6.25
C ILE A 264 -6.59 4.24 -6.17
N VAL A 265 -7.58 4.75 -5.44
CA VAL A 265 -8.88 4.08 -5.28
C VAL A 265 -9.65 4.02 -6.61
N ASN A 266 -9.64 5.10 -7.40
CA ASN A 266 -10.27 5.10 -8.73
C ASN A 266 -9.63 4.06 -9.65
N TYR A 267 -8.29 4.02 -9.70
CA TYR A 267 -7.54 3.00 -10.43
C TYR A 267 -7.95 1.58 -10.01
N PHE A 268 -8.02 1.31 -8.70
CA PHE A 268 -8.44 -0.01 -8.21
C PHE A 268 -9.88 -0.34 -8.59
N CYS A 269 -10.81 0.61 -8.48
CA CYS A 269 -12.20 0.41 -8.88
C CYS A 269 -12.29 0.05 -10.37
N GLU A 270 -11.61 0.80 -11.24
CA GLU A 270 -11.57 0.52 -12.68
C GLU A 270 -11.02 -0.87 -12.99
N LYS A 271 -9.93 -1.29 -12.31
CA LYS A 271 -9.35 -2.63 -12.50
C LYS A 271 -10.24 -3.76 -11.99
N ILE A 272 -10.93 -3.55 -10.88
CA ILE A 272 -11.88 -4.51 -10.33
C ILE A 272 -13.11 -4.63 -11.21
N GLN A 273 -13.54 -3.56 -11.88
CA GLN A 273 -14.69 -3.58 -12.77
C GLN A 273 -14.38 -4.13 -14.18
N GLN A 274 -13.09 -4.27 -14.54
CA GLN A 274 -12.67 -4.97 -15.75
C GLN A 274 -12.87 -6.49 -15.59
N GLU A 275 -13.38 -7.13 -16.65
CA GLU A 275 -13.62 -8.57 -16.76
C GLU A 275 -12.32 -9.39 -16.71
#